data_AF-A0A5J4V328-F1
#
_entry.id   AF-A0A5J4V328-F1
#
_cell.length_a   1.000
_cell.length_b   1.000
_cell.length_c   1.000
_cell.angle_alpha   90.00
_cell.angle_beta   90.00
_cell.angle_gamma   90.00
#
_symmetry.space_group_name_H-M   'P 1'
#
loop_
_entity.id
_entity.type
_entity.pdbx_description
1 polymer ?
#
loop_
_entity_poly.entity_id
_entity_poly.type
_entity_poly.pdbx_seq_one_letter_code
_entity_poly.pdbx_strand_id
1 'polypeptide(L)'
;MSEGKYLIHDGEQKPQKSYKLLAVIGWVCLTILVIVFGIVEVAHFVHQVKVEKALIGLPEKYAVDNVTPRTFQGDKGTCWAHAAVGLLEHSYRNYGIKKGYLSKNEYLRLSIQAFGDDIVENCNAHPEVCSGMGSGPLQTNDTTGGEVEWMYYLSDMEKG
;
A
#
# COMPACT_ATOMS: atom_id res chain seq x y z
N MET A 1 36.73 -68.04 -75.92
CA MET A 1 37.50 -66.94 -76.53
C MET A 1 36.74 -65.65 -76.29
N SER A 2 37.41 -64.68 -75.66
CA SER A 2 37.03 -63.26 -75.52
C SER A 2 35.82 -62.94 -74.65
N GLU A 3 36.02 -62.55 -73.38
CA GLU A 3 36.13 -61.16 -72.89
C GLU A 3 34.78 -60.41 -72.85
N GLY A 4 34.43 -59.94 -71.65
CA GLY A 4 33.25 -59.11 -71.42
C GLY A 4 33.31 -58.40 -70.08
N LYS A 5 34.36 -57.61 -69.84
CA LYS A 5 34.42 -56.59 -68.79
C LYS A 5 33.90 -55.28 -69.37
N TYR A 6 32.74 -54.81 -68.90
CA TYR A 6 32.29 -53.41 -68.98
C TYR A 6 31.45 -53.17 -67.71
N LEU A 7 32.03 -52.60 -66.65
CA LEU A 7 32.05 -51.16 -66.33
C LEU A 7 30.65 -50.53 -66.33
N ILE A 8 30.02 -50.48 -65.15
CA ILE A 8 29.14 -49.38 -64.76
C ILE A 8 29.56 -48.97 -63.34
N HIS A 9 30.34 -47.90 -63.27
CA HIS A 9 30.59 -47.14 -62.05
C HIS A 9 29.46 -46.11 -61.93
N ASP A 10 28.32 -46.51 -61.38
CA ASP A 10 27.33 -45.54 -60.92
C ASP A 10 27.63 -45.26 -59.45
N GLY A 11 28.35 -44.16 -59.24
CA GLY A 11 28.51 -43.57 -57.92
C GLY A 11 27.17 -43.06 -57.42
N GLU A 12 26.40 -43.91 -56.76
CA GLU A 12 25.37 -43.45 -55.83
C GLU A 12 26.09 -42.78 -54.65
N GLN A 13 26.18 -41.45 -54.70
CA GLN A 13 26.38 -40.64 -53.51
C GLN A 13 25.22 -40.96 -52.54
N LYS A 14 25.45 -41.88 -51.60
CA LYS A 14 24.52 -42.09 -50.48
C LYS A 14 24.32 -40.75 -49.78
N PRO A 15 23.07 -40.31 -49.53
CA PRO A 15 22.80 -39.06 -48.83
C PRO A 15 23.28 -39.14 -47.37
N GLN A 16 24.55 -38.83 -47.16
CA GLN A 16 25.12 -38.63 -45.84
C GLN A 16 24.78 -37.20 -45.43
N LYS A 17 23.62 -36.98 -44.80
CA LYS A 17 23.33 -35.87 -43.86
C LYS A 17 21.82 -35.74 -43.66
N SER A 18 21.32 -36.18 -42.50
CA SER A 18 20.10 -35.59 -41.90
C SER A 18 19.92 -36.02 -40.44
N TYR A 19 20.45 -37.19 -40.05
CA TYR A 19 20.26 -37.73 -38.69
C TYR A 19 20.82 -36.83 -37.57
N LYS A 20 21.91 -36.08 -37.80
CA LYS A 20 22.44 -35.12 -36.81
C LYS A 20 21.53 -33.90 -36.64
N LEU A 21 20.94 -33.40 -37.73
CA LEU A 21 20.04 -32.25 -37.69
C LEU A 21 18.72 -32.61 -37.00
N LEU A 22 18.17 -33.79 -37.32
CA LEU A 22 16.98 -34.32 -36.67
C LEU A 22 17.20 -34.58 -35.17
N ALA A 23 18.38 -35.08 -34.78
CA ALA A 23 18.72 -35.25 -33.37
C ALA A 23 18.83 -33.92 -32.61
N VAL A 24 19.38 -32.88 -33.25
CA VAL A 24 19.46 -31.53 -32.66
C VAL A 24 18.08 -30.91 -32.53
N ILE A 25 17.24 -31.00 -33.56
CA ILE A 25 15.85 -30.52 -33.50
C ILE A 25 15.07 -31.25 -32.40
N GLY A 26 15.23 -32.57 -32.29
CA GLY A 26 14.62 -33.36 -31.22
C GLY A 26 15.03 -32.89 -29.82
N TRP A 27 16.31 -32.62 -29.60
CA TRP A 27 16.81 -32.08 -28.34
C TRP A 27 16.27 -30.67 -28.04
N VAL A 28 16.24 -29.78 -29.03
CA VAL A 28 15.69 -28.43 -28.87
C VAL A 28 14.20 -28.50 -28.51
N CYS A 29 13.41 -29.30 -29.22
CA CYS A 29 12.00 -29.48 -28.91
C CYS A 29 11.78 -30.05 -27.50
N LEU A 30 12.58 -31.03 -27.09
CA LEU A 30 12.50 -31.61 -25.74
C LEU A 30 12.82 -30.57 -24.66
N THR A 31 13.87 -29.75 -24.86
CA THR A 31 14.22 -28.69 -23.90
C THR A 31 13.14 -27.63 -23.79
N ILE A 32 12.52 -27.23 -24.91
CA ILE A 32 11.41 -26.28 -24.92
C ILE A 32 10.21 -26.85 -24.17
N LEU A 33 9.86 -28.12 -24.40
CA LEU A 33 8.75 -28.78 -23.71
C LEU A 33 8.97 -28.83 -22.20
N VAL A 34 10.19 -29.16 -21.74
CA VAL A 34 10.52 -29.18 -20.31
C VAL A 34 10.41 -27.78 -19.69
N ILE A 35 10.86 -26.75 -20.38
CA ILE A 35 10.77 -25.35 -19.91
C ILE A 35 9.31 -24.92 -19.82
N VAL A 36 8.50 -25.16 -20.85
CA VAL A 36 7.08 -24.80 -20.86
C VAL A 36 6.33 -25.53 -19.75
N PHE A 37 6.56 -26.83 -19.58
CA PHE A 37 5.93 -27.60 -18.51
C PHE A 37 6.34 -27.07 -17.12
N GLY A 38 7.63 -26.76 -16.92
CA GLY A 38 8.11 -26.14 -15.69
C GLY A 38 7.47 -24.77 -15.41
N ILE A 39 7.30 -23.92 -16.42
CA ILE A 39 6.63 -22.62 -16.27
C ILE A 39 5.16 -22.80 -15.88
N VAL A 40 4.45 -23.73 -16.51
CA VAL A 40 3.02 -23.99 -16.23
C VAL A 40 2.84 -24.53 -14.82
N GLU A 41 3.65 -25.49 -14.39
CA GLU A 41 3.59 -26.05 -13.03
C GLU A 41 3.93 -25.00 -11.96
N VAL A 42 4.96 -24.17 -12.19
CA VAL A 42 5.30 -23.06 -11.29
C VAL A 42 4.18 -22.01 -11.24
N ALA A 43 3.59 -21.67 -12.39
CA ALA A 43 2.48 -20.73 -12.43
C ALA A 43 1.24 -21.28 -11.70
N HIS A 44 0.93 -22.57 -11.88
CA HIS A 44 -0.13 -23.24 -11.12
C HIS A 44 0.17 -23.24 -9.63
N PHE A 45 1.39 -23.59 -9.23
CA PHE A 45 1.82 -23.57 -7.83
C PHE A 45 1.69 -22.18 -7.21
N VAL A 46 2.17 -21.13 -7.89
CA VAL A 46 2.05 -19.73 -7.44
C VAL A 46 0.59 -19.30 -7.35
N HIS A 47 -0.27 -19.72 -8.27
CA HIS A 47 -1.70 -19.42 -8.21
C HIS A 47 -2.43 -20.14 -7.05
N GLN A 48 -1.91 -21.29 -6.62
CA GLN A 48 -2.44 -22.04 -5.47
C GLN A 48 -1.88 -21.56 -4.12
N VAL A 49 -0.91 -20.64 -4.10
CA VAL A 49 -0.48 -19.99 -2.85
C VAL A 49 -1.57 -19.00 -2.43
N LYS A 50 -2.57 -19.53 -1.73
CA LYS A 50 -3.52 -18.73 -0.98
C LYS A 50 -2.74 -18.11 0.17
N VAL A 51 -2.42 -16.82 0.08
CA VAL A 51 -1.89 -16.06 1.22
C VAL A 51 -3.00 -16.00 2.25
N GLU A 52 -3.01 -16.97 3.16
CA GLU A 52 -3.91 -16.97 4.29
C GLU A 52 -3.42 -15.86 5.21
N LYS A 53 -4.07 -14.70 5.10
CA LYS A 53 -3.84 -13.56 5.98
C LYS A 53 -4.28 -14.03 7.37
N ALA A 54 -3.31 -14.48 8.17
CA ALA A 54 -3.57 -14.92 9.54
C ALA A 54 -4.37 -13.81 10.23
N LEU A 55 -5.62 -14.14 10.60
CA LEU A 55 -6.46 -13.28 11.41
C LEU A 55 -5.83 -13.26 12.79
N ILE A 56 -4.89 -12.34 13.00
CA ILE A 56 -4.38 -12.02 14.33
C ILE A 56 -5.63 -11.57 15.10
N GLY A 57 -6.12 -12.43 15.99
CA GLY A 57 -7.29 -12.13 16.81
C GLY A 57 -7.06 -10.80 17.53
N LEU A 58 -8.06 -9.92 17.50
CA LEU A 58 -8.01 -8.67 18.25
C LEU A 58 -7.81 -9.00 19.74
N PRO A 59 -6.97 -8.24 20.45
CA PRO A 59 -6.80 -8.45 21.87
C PRO A 59 -8.12 -8.15 22.60
N GLU A 60 -8.40 -8.88 23.69
CA GLU A 60 -9.58 -8.62 24.54
C GLU A 60 -9.57 -7.19 25.10
N LYS A 61 -8.37 -6.63 25.34
CA LYS A 61 -8.15 -5.27 25.83
C LYS A 61 -6.96 -4.67 25.12
N TYR A 62 -7.08 -3.40 24.75
CA TYR A 62 -6.00 -2.62 24.13
C TYR A 62 -5.81 -1.32 24.90
N ALA A 63 -4.57 -1.04 25.28
CA ALA A 63 -4.18 0.20 25.91
C ALA A 63 -3.12 0.88 25.04
N VAL A 64 -3.14 2.22 25.03
CA VAL A 64 -2.17 3.03 24.30
C VAL A 64 -1.10 3.54 25.26
N ASP A 65 0.15 3.47 24.82
CA ASP A 65 1.28 4.06 25.55
C ASP A 65 1.33 5.57 25.36
N ASN A 66 2.15 6.23 26.19
CA ASN A 66 2.51 7.65 26.07
C ASN A 66 1.32 8.61 26.03
N VAL A 67 0.22 8.27 26.70
CA VAL A 67 -0.99 9.10 26.80
C VAL A 67 -0.64 10.54 27.19
N THR A 68 -1.26 11.50 26.49
CA THR A 68 -1.08 12.93 26.75
C THR A 68 -1.95 13.38 27.93
N PRO A 69 -1.62 14.51 28.59
CA PRO A 69 -2.44 15.06 29.65
C PRO A 69 -3.87 15.36 29.18
N ARG A 70 -4.85 15.16 30.08
CA ARG A 70 -6.25 15.46 29.80
C ARG A 70 -6.48 16.96 29.61
N THR A 71 -7.44 17.29 28.76
CA THR A 71 -7.87 18.66 28.46
C THR A 71 -9.31 18.88 28.95
N PHE A 72 -9.73 20.13 29.09
CA PHE A 72 -11.06 20.51 29.55
C PHE A 72 -11.67 21.58 28.64
N GLN A 73 -12.78 21.24 27.97
CA GLN A 73 -13.45 22.13 27.02
C GLN A 73 -14.40 23.15 27.67
N GLY A 74 -14.72 22.96 28.96
CA GLY A 74 -15.74 23.77 29.63
C GLY A 74 -17.12 23.62 29.00
N ASP A 75 -17.89 24.71 29.01
CA ASP A 75 -19.26 24.76 28.47
C ASP A 75 -19.31 25.07 26.96
N LYS A 76 -18.21 24.87 26.24
CA LYS A 76 -18.11 25.11 24.79
C LYS A 76 -18.22 23.79 24.03
N GLY A 77 -18.97 23.79 22.92
CA GLY A 77 -19.10 22.63 22.01
C GLY A 77 -17.87 22.40 21.13
N THR A 78 -16.68 22.32 21.74
CA THR A 78 -15.36 22.21 21.06
C THR A 78 -14.72 20.83 21.24
N CYS A 79 -15.54 19.80 21.49
CA CYS A 79 -15.07 18.42 21.68
C CYS A 79 -14.25 17.93 20.48
N TRP A 80 -14.69 18.27 19.26
CA TRP A 80 -14.00 17.94 18.01
C TRP A 80 -12.57 18.48 17.97
N ALA A 81 -12.38 19.76 18.32
CA ALA A 81 -11.06 20.41 18.32
C ALA A 81 -10.16 19.82 19.41
N HIS A 82 -10.71 19.52 20.59
CA HIS A 82 -9.99 18.86 21.67
C HIS A 82 -9.55 17.45 21.30
N ALA A 83 -10.41 16.69 20.64
CA ALA A 83 -10.11 15.33 20.19
C ALA A 83 -9.03 15.32 19.08
N ALA A 84 -9.18 16.18 18.08
CA ALA A 84 -8.22 16.29 16.97
C ALA A 84 -6.83 16.68 17.49
N VAL A 85 -6.74 17.74 18.30
CA VAL A 85 -5.47 18.17 18.92
C VAL A 85 -4.91 17.10 19.85
N GLY A 86 -5.75 16.43 20.64
CA GLY A 86 -5.31 15.35 21.52
C GLY A 86 -4.68 14.19 20.75
N LEU A 87 -5.25 13.81 19.60
CA LEU A 87 -4.68 12.78 18.73
C LEU A 87 -3.36 13.22 18.09
N LEU A 88 -3.27 14.47 17.63
CA LEU A 88 -2.05 15.04 17.05
C LEU A 88 -0.91 15.07 18.08
N GLU A 89 -1.18 15.55 19.30
CA GLU A 89 -0.21 15.57 20.39
C GLU A 89 0.25 14.16 20.77
N HIS A 90 -0.69 13.20 20.86
CA HIS A 90 -0.36 11.80 21.15
C HIS A 90 0.50 11.15 20.06
N SER A 91 0.15 11.39 18.79
CA SER A 91 0.89 10.88 17.64
C SER A 91 2.30 11.49 17.57
N TYR A 92 2.41 12.81 17.76
CA TYR A 92 3.69 13.52 17.79
C TYR A 92 4.58 13.01 18.94
N ARG A 93 4.00 12.80 20.12
CA ARG A 93 4.70 12.28 21.29
C ARG A 93 5.22 10.86 21.06
N ASN A 94 4.38 9.97 20.55
CA ASN A 94 4.80 8.59 20.24
C ASN A 94 5.94 8.57 19.23
N TYR A 95 5.82 9.37 18.17
CA TYR A 95 6.86 9.46 17.14
C TYR A 95 8.15 10.07 17.69
N GLY A 96 8.05 11.18 18.44
CA GLY A 96 9.19 11.88 19.03
C GLY A 96 9.96 11.01 20.03
N ILE A 97 9.27 10.27 20.90
CA ILE A 97 9.92 9.31 21.82
C ILE A 97 10.62 8.20 21.03
N LYS A 98 9.96 7.63 20.01
CA LYS A 98 10.54 6.57 19.16
C LYS A 98 11.79 7.02 18.42
N LYS A 99 11.86 8.28 18.02
CA LYS A 99 12.99 8.87 17.29
C LYS A 99 14.07 9.49 18.19
N GLY A 100 13.82 9.58 19.49
CA GLY A 100 14.71 10.24 20.44
C GLY A 100 14.68 11.77 20.38
N TYR A 101 13.63 12.36 19.78
CA TYR A 101 13.42 13.81 19.75
C TYR A 101 12.78 14.34 21.04
N LEU A 102 12.01 13.50 21.73
CA LEU A 102 11.33 13.83 22.98
C LEU A 102 11.70 12.84 24.07
N SER A 103 11.88 13.34 25.29
CA SER A 103 12.00 12.48 26.46
C SER A 103 10.63 11.96 26.93
N LYS A 104 10.60 10.89 27.74
CA LYS A 104 9.33 10.31 28.24
C LYS A 104 8.49 11.30 29.08
N ASN A 105 9.10 12.31 29.69
CA ASN A 105 8.40 13.28 30.54
C ASN A 105 8.16 14.63 29.84
N GLU A 106 8.39 14.69 28.53
CA GLU A 106 8.29 15.91 27.74
C GLU A 106 7.03 15.89 26.87
N TYR A 107 6.32 17.01 26.86
CA TYR A 107 5.01 17.12 26.22
C TYR A 107 4.99 18.35 25.33
N LEU A 108 4.53 18.16 24.09
CA LEU A 108 4.11 19.24 23.23
C LEU A 108 2.64 19.55 23.53
N ARG A 109 2.32 20.83 23.67
CA ARG A 109 0.94 21.31 23.77
C ARG A 109 0.65 22.24 22.60
N LEU A 110 -0.29 21.85 21.75
CA LEU A 110 -0.80 22.65 20.65
C LEU A 110 -1.92 23.55 21.15
N SER A 111 -2.05 24.73 20.54
CA SER A 111 -3.14 25.65 20.85
C SER A 111 -4.44 25.16 20.22
N ILE A 112 -5.36 24.69 21.06
CA ILE A 112 -6.71 24.25 20.61
C ILE A 112 -7.50 25.42 20.03
N GLN A 113 -7.35 26.61 20.61
CA GLN A 113 -8.03 27.81 20.11
C GLN A 113 -7.51 28.19 18.72
N ALA A 114 -6.18 28.24 18.54
CA ALA A 114 -5.61 28.55 17.23
C ALA A 114 -5.98 27.51 16.16
N PHE A 115 -6.02 26.22 16.53
CA PHE A 115 -6.52 25.17 15.64
C PHE A 115 -7.98 25.39 15.26
N GLY A 116 -8.85 25.69 16.25
CA GLY A 116 -10.25 25.96 16.00
C GLY A 116 -10.48 27.18 15.09
N ASP A 117 -9.77 28.27 15.38
CA ASP A 117 -9.86 29.52 14.61
C ASP A 117 -9.39 29.31 13.17
N ASP A 118 -8.28 28.60 12.96
CA ASP A 118 -7.75 28.28 11.61
C ASP A 118 -8.75 27.47 10.79
N ILE A 119 -9.43 26.48 11.39
CA ILE A 119 -10.49 25.73 10.69
C ILE A 119 -11.68 26.64 10.34
N VAL A 120 -12.10 27.52 11.25
CA VAL A 120 -13.21 28.46 10.98
C VAL A 120 -12.85 29.41 9.84
N GLU A 121 -11.65 29.97 9.86
CA GLU A 121 -11.14 30.85 8.80
C GLU A 121 -11.06 30.12 7.46
N ASN A 122 -10.52 28.90 7.43
CA ASN A 122 -10.45 28.09 6.22
C ASN A 122 -11.84 27.76 5.67
N CYS A 123 -12.77 27.35 6.53
CA CYS A 123 -14.13 27.06 6.09
C CYS A 123 -14.85 28.30 5.55
N ASN A 124 -14.61 29.48 6.12
CA ASN A 124 -15.16 30.73 5.61
C ASN A 124 -14.57 31.12 4.25
N ALA A 125 -13.28 30.87 4.04
CA ALA A 125 -12.60 31.11 2.76
C ALA A 125 -13.00 30.08 1.68
N HIS A 126 -13.21 28.83 2.10
CA HIS A 126 -13.43 27.66 1.24
C HIS A 126 -14.68 26.86 1.68
N PRO A 127 -15.88 27.45 1.58
CA PRO A 127 -17.12 26.81 2.05
C PRO A 127 -17.42 25.49 1.34
N GLU A 128 -16.92 25.29 0.12
CA GLU A 128 -17.03 24.05 -0.64
C GLU A 128 -16.42 22.85 0.09
N VAL A 129 -15.31 23.05 0.81
CA VAL A 129 -14.60 21.97 1.52
C VAL A 129 -15.32 21.60 2.81
N CYS A 130 -15.89 22.58 3.50
CA CYS A 130 -16.57 22.37 4.77
C CYS A 130 -18.08 22.11 4.63
N SER A 131 -18.64 22.18 3.41
CA SER A 131 -20.08 21.99 3.15
C SER A 131 -20.63 20.64 3.62
N GLY A 132 -19.80 19.59 3.64
CA GLY A 132 -20.16 18.24 4.11
C GLY A 132 -20.00 18.01 5.62
N MET A 133 -19.49 19.01 6.36
CA MET A 133 -19.13 18.85 7.77
C MET A 133 -20.33 18.88 8.74
N GLY A 134 -21.53 19.27 8.29
CA GLY A 134 -22.70 19.33 9.18
C GLY A 134 -22.70 20.60 10.05
N SER A 135 -23.19 20.51 11.30
CA SER A 135 -23.22 21.66 12.22
C SER A 135 -21.83 22.16 12.58
N GLY A 136 -21.63 23.47 12.67
CA GLY A 136 -20.42 24.10 13.21
C GLY A 136 -19.91 25.30 12.41
N PRO A 137 -18.61 25.43 12.07
CA PRO A 137 -18.01 26.69 11.62
C PRO A 137 -18.77 27.45 10.54
N LEU A 138 -19.30 26.77 9.53
CA LEU A 138 -20.09 27.39 8.46
C LEU A 138 -21.46 27.91 8.90
N GLN A 139 -22.04 27.35 9.96
CA GLN A 139 -23.40 27.65 10.42
C GLN A 139 -23.39 28.69 11.53
N THR A 140 -22.44 28.59 12.45
CA THR A 140 -22.37 29.41 13.67
C THR A 140 -21.28 30.46 13.62
N ASN A 141 -20.36 30.39 12.65
CA ASN A 141 -19.16 31.22 12.56
C ASN A 141 -18.39 31.26 13.90
N ASP A 142 -18.37 30.12 14.58
CA ASP A 142 -17.64 29.88 15.81
C ASP A 142 -17.13 28.43 15.81
N THR A 143 -16.41 28.05 16.87
CA THR A 143 -15.86 26.70 17.02
C THR A 143 -16.86 25.68 17.58
N THR A 144 -18.13 26.05 17.76
CA THR A 144 -19.14 25.23 18.44
C THR A 144 -19.80 24.27 17.46
N GLY A 145 -20.09 23.04 17.89
CA GLY A 145 -21.07 22.19 17.21
C GLY A 145 -20.53 21.28 16.11
N GLY A 146 -19.21 21.05 16.06
CA GLY A 146 -18.56 20.14 15.12
C GLY A 146 -18.30 18.71 15.61
N GLU A 147 -17.82 17.86 14.70
CA GLU A 147 -17.65 16.41 14.88
C GLU A 147 -16.17 15.97 14.76
N VAL A 148 -15.78 14.89 15.45
CA VAL A 148 -14.39 14.41 15.49
C VAL A 148 -13.94 13.88 14.11
N GLU A 149 -14.89 13.35 13.35
CA GLU A 149 -14.71 12.79 12.01
C GLU A 149 -14.22 13.82 11.00
N TRP A 150 -14.34 15.12 11.31
CA TRP A 150 -13.86 16.18 10.43
C TRP A 150 -12.40 16.07 10.09
N MET A 151 -11.60 15.55 11.01
CA MET A 151 -10.17 15.31 10.80
C MET A 151 -9.86 14.53 9.51
N TYR A 152 -10.75 13.64 9.06
CA TYR A 152 -10.58 12.95 7.77
C TYR A 152 -10.72 13.91 6.59
N TYR A 153 -11.69 14.83 6.64
CA TYR A 153 -11.93 15.85 5.62
C TYR A 153 -10.90 16.99 5.68
N LEU A 154 -10.36 17.32 6.87
CA LEU A 154 -9.32 18.35 6.99
C LEU A 154 -8.06 17.99 6.20
N SER A 155 -7.75 16.70 6.03
CA SER A 155 -6.60 16.26 5.22
C SER A 155 -6.73 16.63 3.73
N ASP A 156 -7.94 16.92 3.25
CA ASP A 156 -8.17 17.38 1.89
C ASP A 156 -8.06 18.90 1.75
N MET A 157 -8.13 19.67 2.87
CA MET A 157 -7.87 21.12 2.86
C MET A 157 -6.41 21.46 2.56
N GLU A 158 -5.44 20.58 2.82
CA GLU A 158 -4.03 20.81 2.45
C GLU A 158 -3.78 20.77 0.93
N LYS A 159 -4.75 20.31 0.13
CA LYS A 159 -4.60 20.15 -1.33
C LYS A 159 -5.27 21.27 -2.14
N GLY A 160 -6.01 22.17 -1.50
CA GLY A 160 -6.63 23.35 -2.11
C GLY A 160 -5.70 24.54 -2.13
#